data_AF-A0A3N5Y0P9-F1
#
_entry.id   AF-A0A3N5Y0P9-F1
#
_cell.length_a   1.000
_cell.length_b   1.000
_cell.length_c   1.000
_cell.angle_alpha   90.00
_cell.angle_beta   90.00
_cell.angle_gamma   90.00
#
_symmetry.space_group_name_H-M   'P 1'
#
loop_
_entity.id
_entity.type
_entity.pdbx_description
1 polymer ?
#
loop_
_entity_poly.entity_id
_entity_poly.type
_entity_poly.pdbx_seq_one_letter_code
_entity_poly.pdbx_strand_id
1 'polypeptide(L)'
;MKRTLLLIVLFILMLSHGLALDSGEFTAEINGLRLWYKISGSGPVCLMPNPAWGPSSEPYFMTLKELEKTMTMVCLECRGTGRP
;
A
#
# COMPACT_ATOMS: atom_id res chain seq x y z
N MET A 1 14.24 27.27 -26.18
CA MET A 1 14.68 27.18 -24.77
C MET A 1 13.50 27.12 -23.79
N LYS A 2 12.59 28.09 -23.73
CA LYS A 2 11.45 28.09 -22.78
C LYS A 2 10.49 26.90 -22.94
N ARG A 3 10.15 26.52 -24.19
CA ARG A 3 9.28 25.36 -24.49
C ARG A 3 9.89 24.01 -24.09
N THR A 4 11.19 23.84 -24.33
CA THR A 4 11.93 22.63 -23.96
C THR A 4 12.02 22.47 -22.44
N LEU A 5 12.27 23.57 -21.71
CA LEU A 5 12.30 23.57 -20.25
C LEU A 5 10.93 23.23 -19.65
N LEU A 6 9.84 23.76 -20.22
CA LEU A 6 8.47 23.47 -19.79
C LEU A 6 8.14 21.98 -19.93
N LEU A 7 8.53 21.35 -21.04
CA LEU A 7 8.32 19.93 -21.30
C LEU A 7 9.09 19.05 -20.31
N ILE A 8 10.32 19.43 -19.97
CA ILE A 8 11.15 18.70 -18.99
C ILE A 8 10.52 18.77 -17.59
N VAL A 9 10.03 19.95 -17.17
CA VAL A 9 9.35 20.12 -15.87
C VAL A 9 8.07 19.28 -15.80
N LEU A 10 7.27 19.28 -16.87
CA LEU A 10 6.04 18.48 -16.93
C LEU A 10 6.34 16.96 -16.87
N PHE A 11 7.42 16.52 -17.52
CA PHE A 11 7.85 15.13 -17.51
C PHE A 11 8.31 14.67 -16.12
N ILE A 12 9.06 15.52 -15.39
CA ILE A 12 9.50 15.22 -14.02
C ILE A 12 8.31 15.12 -13.04
N LEU A 13 7.29 15.98 -13.20
CA LEU A 13 6.05 15.92 -12.40
C LEU A 13 5.23 14.65 -12.64
N MET A 14 5.28 14.10 -13.86
CA MET A 14 4.64 12.82 -14.17
C MET A 14 5.43 11.65 -13.58
N LEU A 15 6.76 11.69 -13.58
CA LEU A 15 7.60 10.68 -12.93
C LEU A 15 7.47 10.65 -11.40
N SER A 16 7.15 11.79 -10.76
CA SER A 16 6.98 11.84 -9.31
C SER A 16 5.69 11.18 -8.81
N HIS A 17 4.72 10.92 -9.69
CA HIS A 17 3.58 10.08 -9.35
C HIS A 17 4.04 8.62 -9.50
N GLY A 18 4.64 8.08 -8.43
CA GLY A 18 4.93 6.64 -8.35
C GLY A 18 3.68 5.84 -8.70
N LEU A 19 3.86 4.68 -9.34
CA LEU A 19 2.76 3.77 -9.69
C LEU A 19 1.84 3.60 -8.48
N ALA A 20 0.66 4.21 -8.55
CA ALA A 20 -0.34 4.12 -7.51
C ALA A 20 -0.78 2.66 -7.42
N LEU A 21 -0.81 2.11 -6.21
CA LEU A 21 -1.35 0.78 -6.00
C LEU A 21 -2.88 0.86 -6.02
N ASP A 22 -3.51 -0.11 -6.68
CA ASP A 22 -4.96 -0.22 -6.66
C ASP A 22 -5.43 -0.56 -5.24
N SER A 23 -6.36 0.25 -4.73
CA SER A 23 -7.01 -0.04 -3.46
C SER A 23 -7.87 -1.30 -3.59
N GLY A 24 -7.86 -2.14 -2.55
CA GLY A 24 -8.60 -3.39 -2.57
C GLY A 24 -8.11 -4.41 -1.57
N GLU A 25 -8.72 -5.59 -1.63
CA GLU A 25 -8.32 -6.77 -0.88
C GLU A 25 -7.77 -7.80 -1.86
N PHE A 26 -6.63 -8.38 -1.52
CA PHE A 26 -5.86 -9.20 -2.42
C PHE A 26 -5.28 -10.40 -1.69
N THR A 27 -4.80 -11.36 -2.48
CA THR A 27 -4.11 -12.54 -2.00
C THR A 27 -2.90 -12.78 -2.89
N ALA A 28 -1.77 -13.14 -2.28
CA ALA A 28 -0.56 -13.58 -2.99
C ALA A 28 -0.17 -15.00 -2.57
N GLU A 29 0.26 -15.80 -3.54
CA GLU A 29 0.86 -17.11 -3.31
C GLU A 29 2.39 -16.96 -3.27
N ILE A 30 2.99 -17.12 -2.09
CA ILE A 30 4.43 -16.94 -1.85
C ILE A 30 4.97 -18.15 -1.11
N ASN A 31 5.91 -18.88 -1.71
CA ASN A 31 6.52 -20.07 -1.12
C ASN A 31 5.51 -21.15 -0.65
N GLY A 32 4.42 -21.33 -1.41
CA GLY A 32 3.34 -22.25 -1.06
C GLY A 32 2.43 -21.77 0.09
N LEU A 33 2.55 -20.51 0.48
CA LEU A 33 1.67 -19.85 1.42
C LEU A 33 0.75 -18.89 0.67
N ARG A 34 -0.54 -18.99 0.98
CA ARG A 34 -1.53 -18.00 0.62
C ARG A 34 -1.50 -16.90 1.69
N LEU A 35 -1.27 -15.65 1.28
CA LEU A 35 -1.21 -14.48 2.16
C LEU A 35 -2.18 -13.40 1.71
N TRP A 36 -3.07 -13.00 2.61
CA TRP A 36 -4.01 -11.91 2.38
C TRP A 36 -3.40 -10.55 2.75
N TYR A 37 -3.75 -9.53 1.96
CA TYR A 37 -3.42 -8.14 2.26
C TYR A 37 -4.49 -7.17 1.76
N LYS A 38 -4.51 -5.99 2.35
CA LYS A 38 -5.41 -4.89 1.99
C LYS A 38 -4.63 -3.62 1.69
N ILE A 39 -5.02 -2.97 0.61
CA ILE A 39 -4.47 -1.69 0.16
C ILE A 39 -5.55 -0.61 0.32
N SER A 40 -5.20 0.49 0.98
CA SER A 40 -6.06 1.67 1.12
C SER A 40 -5.23 2.95 1.19
N GLY A 41 -5.87 4.07 0.87
CA GLY A 41 -5.24 5.40 0.95
C GLY A 41 -4.44 5.77 -0.29
N SER A 42 -3.67 6.85 -0.18
CA SER A 42 -2.86 7.40 -1.28
C SER A 42 -1.61 8.10 -0.76
N GLY A 43 -0.53 8.08 -1.54
CA GLY A 43 0.77 8.65 -1.16
C GLY A 43 1.85 7.57 -1.05
N PRO A 44 2.96 7.84 -0.34
CA PRO A 44 4.02 6.86 -0.13
C PRO A 44 3.50 5.55 0.46
N VAL A 45 4.12 4.42 0.08
CA VAL A 45 3.71 3.10 0.56
C VAL A 45 4.16 2.90 2.00
N CYS A 46 3.23 2.50 2.87
CA CYS A 46 3.49 2.06 4.23
C CYS A 46 3.10 0.58 4.37
N LEU A 47 4.11 -0.28 4.56
CA LEU A 47 3.88 -1.69 4.86
C LEU A 47 3.54 -1.84 6.35
N MET A 48 2.41 -2.46 6.64
CA MET A 48 1.90 -2.64 8.00
C MET A 48 1.59 -4.13 8.27
N PRO A 49 2.60 -4.93 8.68
CA PRO A 49 2.38 -6.29 9.15
C PRO A 49 1.56 -6.31 10.42
N ASN A 50 0.65 -7.29 10.52
CA ASN A 50 0.07 -7.66 11.80
C ASN A 50 1.16 -8.18 12.77
N PRO A 51 0.84 -8.36 14.06
CA PRO A 51 1.85 -8.70 15.07
C PRO A 51 2.46 -10.12 14.93
N ALA A 52 1.97 -10.96 14.02
CA ALA A 52 2.44 -12.33 13.79
C ALA A 52 2.28 -13.35 14.95
N TRP A 53 1.66 -12.99 16.07
CA TRP A 53 1.43 -13.89 17.22
C TRP A 53 -0.06 -14.19 17.49
N GLY A 54 -0.95 -13.93 16.53
CA GLY A 54 -2.37 -14.32 16.60
C GLY A 54 -3.35 -13.26 16.07
N PRO A 55 -3.29 -12.00 16.54
CA PRO A 55 -4.21 -10.95 16.09
C PRO A 55 -4.12 -10.68 14.59
N SER A 56 -5.26 -10.44 13.96
CA SER A 56 -5.33 -10.04 12.55
C SER A 56 -4.95 -8.56 12.38
N SER A 57 -4.75 -8.15 11.12
CA SER A 57 -4.59 -6.74 10.73
C SER A 57 -5.89 -5.93 10.80
N GLU A 58 -7.00 -6.55 11.22
CA GLU A 58 -8.34 -5.95 11.23
C GLU A 58 -8.48 -4.63 11.99
N PRO A 59 -7.91 -4.50 13.20
CA PRO A 59 -7.93 -3.24 13.91
C PRO A 59 -7.24 -2.10 13.15
N TYR A 60 -6.26 -2.38 12.29
CA TYR A 60 -5.50 -1.34 11.60
C TYR A 60 -6.34 -0.62 10.57
N PHE A 61 -7.06 -1.35 9.72
CA PHE A 61 -7.93 -0.70 8.74
C PHE A 61 -9.16 -0.04 9.36
N MET A 62 -9.50 -0.35 10.61
CA MET A 62 -10.54 0.36 11.35
C MET A 62 -10.02 1.64 12.03
N THR A 63 -8.78 1.66 12.49
CA THR A 63 -8.25 2.72 13.37
C THR A 63 -7.26 3.66 12.70
N LEU A 64 -6.57 3.23 11.65
CA LEU A 64 -5.52 4.00 10.96
C LEU A 64 -6.05 4.85 9.80
N LYS A 65 -7.33 5.22 9.81
CA LYS A 65 -7.98 6.00 8.73
C LYS A 65 -7.32 7.35 8.44
N GLU A 66 -6.73 7.98 9.45
CA GLU A 66 -6.00 9.24 9.25
C GLU A 66 -4.69 9.05 8.47
N LEU A 67 -4.02 7.90 8.62
CA LEU A 67 -2.81 7.59 7.85
C LEU A 67 -3.13 7.35 6.37
N GLU A 68 -4.29 6.78 6.05
CA GLU A 68 -4.74 6.57 4.66
C GLU A 68 -4.85 7.89 3.86
N LYS A 69 -4.95 9.05 4.54
CA LYS A 69 -5.00 10.38 3.87
C LYS A 69 -3.65 10.83 3.33
N THR A 70 -2.54 10.29 3.84
CA THR A 70 -1.19 10.71 3.48
C THR A 70 -0.29 9.56 3.02
N MET A 71 -0.73 8.32 3.23
CA MET A 71 0.00 7.09 2.90
C MET A 71 -0.90 6.11 2.15
N THR A 72 -0.29 5.33 1.27
CA THR A 72 -0.88 4.10 0.75
C THR A 72 -0.56 2.98 1.75
N MET A 73 -1.54 2.63 2.58
CA MET A 73 -1.41 1.60 3.60
C MET A 73 -1.54 0.22 2.96
N VAL A 74 -0.56 -0.65 3.22
CA VAL A 74 -0.58 -2.07 2.83
C VAL A 74 -0.59 -2.90 4.11
N CYS A 75 -1.79 -3.25 4.59
CA CYS A 75 -1.99 -4.08 5.76
C CYS A 75 -1.90 -5.54 5.36
N LEU A 76 -0.99 -6.31 5.96
CA LEU A 76 -0.73 -7.70 5.57
C LEU A 76 -0.87 -8.66 6.75
N GLU A 77 -1.44 -9.84 6.48
CA GLU A 77 -1.50 -10.92 7.44
C GLU A 77 -0.20 -11.72 7.39
N CYS A 78 0.44 -11.91 8.55
CA CYS A 78 1.56 -12.82 8.65
C CYS A 78 1.09 -14.27 8.54
N ARG A 79 2.04 -15.18 8.29
CA ARG A 79 1.75 -16.61 8.16
C ARG A 79 0.99 -17.14 9.38
N GLY A 80 -0.15 -17.78 9.13
CA GLY A 80 -0.94 -18.47 10.16
C GLY A 80 -1.73 -17.52 11.07
N THR A 81 -1.94 -16.28 10.64
CA THR A 81 -2.72 -15.28 11.38
C THR A 81 -3.79 -14.67 10.48
N GLY A 82 -4.92 -14.28 11.07
CA GLY A 82 -6.02 -13.62 10.36
C GLY A 82 -6.55 -14.38 9.14
N ARG A 83 -6.62 -13.71 8.00
CA ARG A 83 -7.17 -14.25 6.74
C ARG A 83 -6.08 -14.89 5.88
N PRO A 84 -6.38 -15.99 5.16
CA PRO A 84 -5.45 -16.64 4.25
C PRO A 84 -5.28 -15.88 2.93
#